data_AF-A0A9E0FTL3-F1
#
_entry.id   AF-A0A9E0FTL3-F1
#
_cell.length_a   1.000
_cell.length_b   1.000
_cell.length_c   1.000
_cell.angle_alpha   90.00
_cell.angle_beta   90.00
_cell.angle_gamma   90.00
#
_symmetry.space_group_name_H-M   'P 1'
#
loop_
_entity.id
_entity.type
_entity.pdbx_description
1 polymer ?
#
loop_
_entity_poly.entity_id
_entity_poly.type
_entity_poly.pdbx_seq_one_letter_code
_entity_poly.pdbx_strand_id
1 'polypeptide(L)'
;MTDHTPNLDNRRATARVMTHEVLRGLAAMARLAQWDMIQFLVFSGVWSANTQHLMGPKVRYAELNDIPPDSQRRPVSQAALADMLCLPDDIIARYVEALIAQGIVERVGDGLVVPSAVFTRPEMMDGNNELYARVISLVSALRGAGFSFGDGD
;
A
#
# COMPACT_ATOMS: atom_id res chain seq x y z
N MET A 1 -8.25 -44.27 -0.83
CA MET A 1 -6.90 -44.04 -0.27
C MET A 1 -6.67 -42.55 -0.33
N THR A 2 -7.14 -41.84 0.70
CA THR A 2 -7.01 -40.38 0.81
C THR A 2 -5.56 -40.07 1.13
N ASP A 3 -4.86 -39.45 0.19
CA ASP A 3 -3.50 -38.95 0.36
C ASP A 3 -3.53 -37.82 1.40
N HIS A 4 -3.26 -38.18 2.65
CA HIS A 4 -3.09 -37.23 3.73
C HIS A 4 -1.65 -36.72 3.62
N THR A 5 -1.40 -35.81 2.68
CA THR A 5 -0.15 -35.05 2.67
C THR A 5 -0.05 -34.38 4.04
N PRO A 6 0.96 -34.69 4.87
CA PRO A 6 1.10 -34.06 6.18
C PRO A 6 1.16 -32.56 5.94
N ASN A 7 0.33 -31.78 6.65
CA ASN A 7 0.39 -30.33 6.59
C ASN A 7 1.79 -29.89 7.05
N LEU A 8 2.66 -29.60 6.09
CA LEU A 8 4.04 -29.20 6.34
C LEU A 8 4.01 -27.85 7.08
N ASP A 9 4.61 -27.78 8.27
CA ASP A 9 4.79 -26.49 8.96
C ASP A 9 5.69 -25.58 8.12
N ASN A 10 5.06 -24.70 7.35
CA ASN A 10 5.68 -23.84 6.36
C ASN A 10 5.86 -22.40 6.86
N ARG A 11 5.56 -22.09 8.12
CA ARG A 11 5.47 -20.71 8.65
C ARG A 11 6.71 -19.87 8.34
N ARG A 12 7.91 -20.47 8.47
CA ARG A 12 9.19 -19.79 8.15
C ARG A 12 9.40 -19.57 6.65
N ALA A 13 8.95 -20.49 5.80
CA ALA A 13 9.04 -20.32 4.35
C ALA A 13 8.09 -19.21 3.89
N THR A 14 6.83 -19.27 4.35
CA THR A 14 5.80 -18.24 4.13
C THR A 14 6.29 -16.85 4.53
N ALA A 15 6.84 -16.70 5.75
CA ALA A 15 7.36 -15.41 6.22
C ALA A 15 8.50 -14.87 5.35
N ARG A 16 9.45 -15.73 4.93
CA ARG A 16 10.56 -15.30 4.05
C ARG A 16 10.09 -14.86 2.69
N VAL A 17 9.18 -15.63 2.07
CA VAL A 17 8.61 -15.30 0.76
C VAL A 17 7.84 -13.98 0.84
N MET A 18 6.98 -13.84 1.85
CA MET A 18 6.22 -12.61 2.06
C MET A 18 7.14 -11.38 2.22
N THR A 19 8.10 -11.44 3.15
CA THR A 19 9.03 -10.33 3.37
C THR A 19 9.84 -10.00 2.12
N HIS A 20 10.33 -11.01 1.39
CA HIS A 20 11.08 -10.80 0.16
C HIS A 20 10.24 -10.09 -0.91
N GLU A 21 9.01 -10.56 -1.14
CA GLU A 21 8.12 -10.01 -2.15
C GLU A 21 7.63 -8.61 -1.79
N VAL A 22 7.35 -8.32 -0.52
CA VAL A 22 6.99 -6.97 -0.06
C VAL A 22 8.13 -6.00 -0.32
N LEU A 23 9.35 -6.32 0.11
CA LEU A 23 10.50 -5.43 -0.09
C LEU A 23 10.78 -5.22 -1.58
N ARG A 24 10.70 -6.28 -2.39
CA ARG A 24 10.85 -6.22 -3.85
C ARG A 24 9.77 -5.36 -4.51
N GLY A 25 8.52 -5.47 -4.04
CA GLY A 25 7.39 -4.69 -4.51
C GLY A 25 7.53 -3.21 -4.19
N LEU A 26 7.74 -2.88 -2.92
CA LEU A 26 7.95 -1.49 -2.48
C LEU A 26 9.12 -0.83 -3.22
N ALA A 27 10.25 -1.54 -3.36
CA ALA A 27 11.41 -1.01 -4.06
C ALA A 27 11.15 -0.79 -5.56
N ALA A 28 10.35 -1.65 -6.21
CA ALA A 28 9.99 -1.46 -7.60
C ALA A 28 9.04 -0.27 -7.79
N MET A 29 8.06 -0.10 -6.90
CA MET A 29 7.14 1.04 -6.93
C MET A 29 7.87 2.37 -6.70
N ALA A 30 8.75 2.42 -5.71
CA ALA A 30 9.59 3.60 -5.47
C ALA A 30 10.42 3.97 -6.72
N ARG A 31 11.05 2.98 -7.38
CA ARG A 31 11.81 3.20 -8.63
C ARG A 31 10.94 3.69 -9.78
N LEU A 32 9.73 3.14 -9.94
CA LEU A 32 8.79 3.55 -10.98
C LEU A 32 8.41 5.03 -10.82
N ALA A 33 8.18 5.45 -9.57
CA ALA A 33 7.89 6.84 -9.22
C ALA A 33 9.13 7.75 -9.13
N GLN A 34 10.34 7.22 -9.38
CA GLN A 34 11.63 7.90 -9.17
C GLN A 34 11.79 8.49 -7.75
N TRP A 35 11.18 7.84 -6.77
CA TRP A 35 11.22 8.21 -5.37
C TRP A 35 12.18 7.31 -4.58
N ASP A 36 12.69 7.82 -3.46
CA ASP A 36 13.29 6.96 -2.46
C ASP A 36 12.20 6.15 -1.71
N MET A 37 12.65 5.14 -0.97
CA MET A 37 11.75 4.24 -0.24
C MET A 37 10.89 4.99 0.78
N ILE A 38 11.45 5.97 1.49
CA ILE A 38 10.74 6.67 2.56
C ILE A 38 9.69 7.60 1.95
N GLN A 39 10.02 8.30 0.86
CA GLN A 39 9.07 9.13 0.13
C GLN A 39 7.88 8.30 -0.37
N PHE A 40 8.14 7.10 -0.92
CA PHE A 40 7.08 6.19 -1.32
C PHE A 40 6.22 5.72 -0.13
N LEU A 41 6.84 5.42 1.02
CA LEU A 41 6.12 5.03 2.24
C LEU A 41 5.28 6.17 2.82
N VAL A 42 5.78 7.40 2.84
CA VAL A 42 5.04 8.57 3.32
C VAL A 42 3.85 8.86 2.42
N PHE A 43 4.05 8.88 1.10
CA PHE A 43 2.95 8.96 0.15
C PHE A 43 1.91 7.86 0.38
N SER A 44 2.37 6.61 0.50
CA SER A 44 1.51 5.44 0.67
C SER A 44 0.71 5.48 1.97
N GLY A 45 1.35 5.90 3.06
CA GLY A 45 0.72 6.07 4.36
C GLY A 45 -0.38 7.13 4.32
N VAL A 46 -0.15 8.28 3.67
CA VAL A 46 -1.17 9.33 3.57
C VAL A 46 -2.41 8.84 2.84
N TRP A 47 -2.28 8.30 1.61
CA TRP A 47 -3.46 7.91 0.85
C TRP A 47 -4.17 6.68 1.42
N SER A 48 -3.42 5.75 2.01
CA SER A 48 -3.97 4.59 2.71
C SER A 48 -4.82 5.06 3.89
N ALA A 49 -4.30 5.95 4.73
CA ALA A 49 -5.06 6.53 5.84
C ALA A 49 -6.29 7.32 5.36
N ASN A 50 -6.17 8.07 4.26
CA ASN A 50 -7.28 8.84 3.70
C ASN A 50 -8.48 7.97 3.31
N THR A 51 -8.22 6.73 2.87
CA THR A 51 -9.20 5.83 2.28
C THR A 51 -9.48 4.58 3.13
N GLN A 52 -8.79 4.41 4.26
CA GLN A 52 -8.91 3.22 5.13
C GLN A 52 -10.36 2.93 5.55
N HIS A 53 -11.15 3.97 5.81
CA HIS A 53 -12.56 3.85 6.20
C HIS A 53 -13.49 3.38 5.05
N LEU A 54 -13.00 3.34 3.81
CA LEU A 54 -13.70 2.79 2.65
C LEU A 54 -13.47 1.28 2.50
N MET A 55 -12.48 0.73 3.21
CA MET A 55 -12.24 -0.70 3.27
C MET A 55 -13.37 -1.39 4.04
N GLY A 56 -13.96 -2.44 3.47
CA GLY A 56 -15.05 -3.17 4.11
C GLY A 56 -15.67 -4.23 3.21
N PRO A 57 -16.68 -4.97 3.70
CA PRO A 57 -17.30 -6.08 2.98
C PRO A 57 -18.05 -5.64 1.71
N LYS A 58 -18.43 -4.36 1.62
CA LYS A 58 -18.94 -3.77 0.38
C LYS A 58 -17.82 -2.99 -0.29
N VAL A 59 -17.30 -3.54 -1.38
CA VAL A 59 -16.22 -2.89 -2.15
C VAL A 59 -16.80 -1.62 -2.81
N ARG A 60 -16.39 -0.45 -2.33
CA ARG A 60 -16.68 0.86 -2.93
C ARG A 60 -15.41 1.33 -3.63
N TYR A 61 -15.53 2.00 -4.77
CA TYR A 61 -14.36 2.53 -5.49
C TYR A 61 -13.36 1.43 -5.87
N ALA A 62 -13.90 0.29 -6.33
CA ALA A 62 -13.15 -0.94 -6.56
C ALA A 62 -12.41 -0.95 -7.90
N GLU A 63 -12.99 -0.27 -8.89
CA GLU A 63 -12.51 -0.28 -10.26
C GLU A 63 -11.34 0.69 -10.41
N LEU A 64 -10.41 0.38 -11.31
CA LEU A 64 -9.22 1.20 -11.56
C LEU A 64 -9.54 2.68 -11.84
N ASN A 65 -10.66 2.94 -12.52
CA ASN A 65 -11.10 4.29 -12.90
C ASN A 65 -12.14 4.88 -11.92
N ASP A 66 -12.63 4.11 -10.95
CA ASP A 66 -13.62 4.56 -9.96
C ASP A 66 -12.89 5.13 -8.73
N ILE A 67 -12.16 6.23 -8.94
CA ILE A 67 -11.32 6.84 -7.91
C ILE A 67 -12.20 7.58 -6.89
N PRO A 68 -12.03 7.37 -5.56
CA PRO A 68 -12.78 8.10 -4.55
C PRO A 68 -12.58 9.62 -4.69
N PRO A 69 -13.66 10.42 -4.75
CA PRO A 69 -13.56 11.88 -4.83
C PRO A 69 -13.04 12.46 -3.52
N ASP A 70 -12.46 13.66 -3.57
CA ASP A 70 -11.78 14.25 -2.40
C ASP A 70 -12.69 14.50 -1.20
N SER A 71 -13.98 14.74 -1.43
CA SER A 71 -15.01 14.82 -0.37
C SER A 71 -15.15 13.55 0.49
N GLN A 72 -14.66 12.40 0.00
CA GLN A 72 -14.70 11.13 0.69
C GLN A 72 -13.37 10.79 1.36
N ARG A 73 -12.33 11.63 1.25
CA ARG A 73 -11.04 11.41 1.89
C ARG A 73 -11.05 11.95 3.32
N ARG A 74 -10.45 11.21 4.25
CA ARG A 74 -10.26 11.66 5.64
C ARG A 74 -8.82 12.13 5.85
N PRO A 75 -8.56 13.41 6.15
CA PRO A 75 -7.19 13.88 6.38
C PRO A 75 -6.50 13.11 7.51
N VAL A 76 -5.21 12.80 7.36
CA VAL A 76 -4.38 12.17 8.40
C VAL A 76 -3.43 13.20 9.00
N SER A 77 -3.26 13.21 10.33
CA SER A 77 -2.29 14.10 10.97
C SER A 77 -0.85 13.59 10.78
N GLN A 78 0.14 14.47 10.84
CA GLN A 78 1.55 14.06 10.78
C GLN A 78 1.92 13.11 11.93
N ALA A 79 1.43 13.36 13.14
CA ALA A 79 1.68 12.50 14.29
C ALA A 79 1.10 11.08 14.10
N ALA A 80 -0.11 10.96 13.55
CA ALA A 80 -0.70 9.65 13.24
C ALA A 80 0.07 8.93 12.12
N LEU A 81 0.60 9.69 11.14
CA LEU A 81 1.44 9.14 10.08
C LEU A 81 2.81 8.66 10.59
N ALA A 82 3.43 9.42 11.51
CA ALA A 82 4.68 9.05 12.17
C ALA A 82 4.55 7.76 12.97
N ASP A 83 3.47 7.65 13.76
CA ASP A 83 3.12 6.45 14.52
C ASP A 83 2.87 5.25 13.58
N MET A 84 2.06 5.45 12.53
CA MET A 84 1.76 4.41 11.53
C MET A 84 3.00 3.86 10.83
N LEU A 85 3.95 4.72 10.47
CA LEU A 85 5.15 4.34 9.72
C LEU A 85 6.33 3.98 10.62
N CYS A 86 6.19 4.14 11.95
CA CYS A 86 7.27 4.01 12.92
C CYS A 86 8.50 4.87 12.55
N LEU A 87 8.28 6.10 12.09
CA LEU A 87 9.34 7.03 11.68
C LEU A 87 9.36 8.27 12.59
N PRO A 88 10.55 8.83 12.87
CA PRO A 88 10.67 10.10 13.60
C PRO A 88 9.94 11.27 12.92
N ASP A 89 9.42 12.20 13.73
CA ASP A 89 8.66 13.37 13.26
C ASP A 89 9.46 14.26 12.28
N ASP A 90 10.77 14.43 12.51
CA ASP A 90 11.64 15.23 11.63
C ASP A 90 11.82 14.59 10.25
N ILE A 91 11.86 13.26 10.19
CA ILE A 91 11.87 12.51 8.94
C ILE A 91 10.52 12.65 8.22
N ILE A 92 9.40 12.45 8.92
CA ILE A 92 8.06 12.61 8.34
C ILE A 92 7.87 14.03 7.81
N ALA A 93 8.17 15.05 8.61
CA ALA A 93 8.01 16.44 8.22
C ALA A 93 8.80 16.77 6.95
N ARG A 94 10.07 16.34 6.88
CA ARG A 94 10.92 16.53 5.69
C ARG A 94 10.29 15.95 4.42
N TYR A 95 9.78 14.72 4.48
CA TYR A 95 9.20 14.06 3.30
C TYR A 95 7.81 14.60 2.95
N VAL A 96 7.01 14.97 3.95
CA VAL A 96 5.71 15.61 3.73
C VAL A 96 5.89 16.93 3.00
N GLU A 97 6.80 17.80 3.45
CA GLU A 97 7.06 19.08 2.77
C GLU A 97 7.54 18.87 1.32
N ALA A 98 8.39 17.87 1.08
CA ALA A 98 8.84 17.54 -0.27
C ALA A 98 7.69 17.09 -1.18
N LEU A 99 6.75 16.29 -0.66
CA LEU A 99 5.57 15.82 -1.41
C LEU A 99 4.53 16.93 -1.62
N ILE A 100 4.40 17.87 -0.68
CA ILE A 100 3.58 19.08 -0.84
C ILE A 100 4.15 19.96 -1.96
N ALA A 101 5.46 20.20 -1.95
CA ALA A 101 6.12 20.98 -2.99
C ALA A 101 5.96 20.38 -4.41
N GLN A 102 5.78 19.05 -4.50
CA GLN A 102 5.52 18.32 -5.75
C GLN A 102 4.03 18.30 -6.16
N GLY A 103 3.12 18.84 -5.34
CA GLY A 103 1.68 18.75 -5.58
C GLY A 103 1.14 17.31 -5.54
N ILE A 104 1.76 16.46 -4.71
CA ILE A 104 1.33 15.08 -4.48
C ILE A 104 0.49 14.98 -3.20
N VAL A 105 0.84 15.76 -2.19
CA VAL A 105 0.11 15.86 -0.92
C VAL A 105 -0.37 17.29 -0.74
N GLU A 106 -1.54 17.46 -0.16
CA GLU A 106 -2.12 18.74 0.21
C GLU A 106 -2.41 18.79 1.71
N ARG A 107 -2.30 19.99 2.28
CA ARG A 107 -2.76 20.27 3.65
C ARG A 107 -4.23 20.63 3.63
N VAL A 108 -5.03 19.91 4.43
CA VAL A 108 -6.47 20.14 4.60
C VAL A 108 -6.74 20.29 6.10
N GLY A 109 -6.91 21.53 6.56
CA GLY A 109 -6.89 21.85 7.98
C GLY A 109 -5.56 21.45 8.61
N ASP A 110 -5.61 20.70 9.71
CA ASP A 110 -4.42 20.17 10.41
C ASP A 110 -3.95 18.80 9.87
N GLY A 111 -4.57 18.30 8.80
CA GLY A 111 -4.28 16.99 8.22
C GLY A 111 -3.71 17.05 6.80
N LEU A 112 -3.36 15.87 6.30
CA LEU A 112 -2.77 15.63 4.99
C LEU A 112 -3.70 14.76 4.14
N VAL A 113 -3.80 15.10 2.86
CA VAL A 113 -4.55 14.35 1.86
C VAL A 113 -3.69 14.17 0.60
N VAL A 114 -3.74 13.00 -0.02
CA VAL A 114 -3.35 12.85 -1.44
C VAL A 114 -4.61 13.08 -2.28
N PRO A 115 -4.66 14.13 -3.13
CA PRO A 115 -5.85 14.43 -3.93
C PRO A 115 -6.17 13.34 -4.97
N SER A 116 -7.44 13.23 -5.31
CA SER A 116 -7.97 12.31 -6.34
C SER A 116 -7.29 12.50 -7.70
N ALA A 117 -7.00 13.75 -8.07
CA ALA A 117 -6.29 14.10 -9.31
C ALA A 117 -4.84 13.59 -9.38
N VAL A 118 -4.24 13.16 -8.27
CA VAL A 118 -2.94 12.47 -8.32
C VAL A 118 -3.11 11.08 -8.93
N PHE A 119 -4.18 10.37 -8.56
CA PHE A 119 -4.43 8.99 -9.01
C PHE A 119 -4.90 8.88 -10.47
N THR A 120 -5.31 9.99 -11.09
CA THR A 120 -5.66 10.03 -12.52
C THR A 120 -4.44 10.23 -13.42
N ARG A 121 -3.25 10.48 -12.86
CA ARG A 121 -2.02 10.64 -13.64
C ARG A 121 -1.61 9.31 -14.26
N PRO A 122 -1.14 9.27 -15.53
CA PRO A 122 -0.77 8.03 -16.20
C PRO A 122 0.20 7.16 -15.38
N GLU A 123 1.22 7.77 -14.79
CA GLU A 123 2.21 7.07 -13.97
C GLU A 123 1.61 6.40 -12.72
N MET A 124 0.54 6.96 -12.15
CA MET A 124 -0.14 6.39 -11.00
C MET A 124 -1.07 5.23 -11.41
N MET A 125 -1.72 5.34 -12.57
CA MET A 125 -2.55 4.26 -13.11
C MET A 125 -1.70 3.05 -13.50
N ASP A 126 -0.56 3.29 -14.14
CA ASP A 126 0.42 2.25 -14.47
C ASP A 126 0.98 1.60 -13.21
N GLY A 127 1.29 2.41 -12.19
CA GLY A 127 1.70 1.92 -10.88
C GLY A 127 0.67 1.00 -10.22
N ASN A 128 -0.63 1.31 -10.34
CA ASN A 128 -1.69 0.46 -9.78
C ASN A 128 -1.82 -0.90 -10.49
N ASN A 129 -1.68 -0.91 -11.82
CA ASN A 129 -1.67 -2.17 -12.60
C ASN A 129 -0.47 -3.04 -12.22
N GLU A 130 0.71 -2.44 -12.08
CA GLU A 130 1.93 -3.15 -11.66
C GLU A 130 1.82 -3.65 -10.21
N LEU A 131 1.22 -2.87 -9.31
CA LEU A 131 0.95 -3.31 -7.94
C LEU A 131 -0.01 -4.51 -7.92
N TYR A 132 -1.08 -4.48 -8.72
CA TYR A 132 -2.02 -5.58 -8.85
C TYR A 132 -1.34 -6.87 -9.37
N ALA A 133 -0.51 -6.76 -10.41
CA ALA A 133 0.27 -7.89 -10.92
C ALA A 133 1.25 -8.46 -9.88
N ARG A 134 1.81 -7.61 -9.03
CA ARG A 134 2.68 -8.03 -7.91
C ARG A 134 1.92 -8.78 -6.83
N VAL A 135 0.69 -8.36 -6.49
CA VAL A 135 -0.17 -9.09 -5.56
C VAL A 135 -0.45 -10.50 -6.09
N ILE A 136 -0.78 -10.64 -7.38
CA ILE A 136 -0.96 -11.96 -8.01
C ILE A 136 0.30 -12.81 -7.93
N SER A 137 1.46 -12.22 -8.18
CA SER A 137 2.76 -12.89 -8.12
C SER A 137 3.09 -13.35 -6.69
N LEU A 138 2.86 -12.51 -5.68
CA LEU A 138 3.01 -12.84 -4.27
C LEU A 138 2.13 -14.03 -3.88
N VAL A 139 0.84 -14.00 -4.21
CA VAL A 139 -0.08 -15.10 -3.90
C VAL A 139 0.38 -16.40 -4.55
N SER A 140 0.88 -16.34 -5.77
CA SER A 140 1.44 -17.50 -6.48
C SER A 140 2.70 -18.05 -5.79
N ALA A 141 3.61 -17.17 -5.36
CA ALA A 141 4.82 -17.54 -4.63
C ALA A 141 4.51 -18.15 -3.25
N LEU A 142 3.52 -17.60 -2.54
CA LEU A 142 3.05 -18.16 -1.27
C LEU A 142 2.47 -19.57 -1.46
N ARG A 143 1.60 -19.76 -2.47
CA ARG A 143 1.06 -21.09 -2.82
C ARG A 143 2.17 -22.08 -3.15
N GLY A 144 3.19 -21.65 -3.89
CA GLY A 144 4.39 -22.47 -4.18
C GLY A 144 5.20 -22.85 -2.94
N ALA A 145 5.15 -22.04 -1.87
CA ALA A 145 5.73 -22.35 -0.56
C ALA A 145 4.85 -23.25 0.33
N GLY A 146 3.73 -23.73 -0.19
CA GLY A 146 2.76 -24.57 0.51
C GLY A 146 1.73 -23.80 1.33
N PHE A 147 1.67 -22.45 1.23
CA PHE A 147 0.63 -21.67 1.91
C PHE A 147 -0.75 -21.97 1.34
N SER A 148 -1.68 -22.33 2.23
CA SER A 148 -3.11 -22.40 1.96
C SER A 148 -3.84 -21.36 2.80
N PHE A 149 -4.84 -20.68 2.23
CA PHE A 149 -5.86 -20.06 3.05
C PHE A 149 -6.55 -21.21 3.76
N GLY A 150 -6.41 -21.32 5.09
CA GLY A 150 -7.14 -22.34 5.84
C GLY A 150 -8.63 -22.25 5.49
N ASP A 151 -9.33 -23.38 5.49
CA ASP A 151 -10.78 -23.37 5.36
C ASP A 151 -11.32 -22.41 6.43
N GLY A 152 -11.85 -21.27 6.00
CA GLY A 152 -12.36 -20.27 6.91
C GLY A 152 -13.59 -20.82 7.61
N ASP A 153 -13.57 -20.82 8.94
CA ASP A 153 -14.80 -20.84 9.75
C ASP A 153 -15.49 -19.46 9.67
#